data_AF-A0A1Y4DKN0-F1
#
_entry.id   AF-A0A1Y4DKN0-F1
#
_cell.length_a   1.000
_cell.length_b   1.000
_cell.length_c   1.000
_cell.angle_alpha   90.00
_cell.angle_beta   90.00
_cell.angle_gamma   90.00
#
_symmetry.space_group_name_H-M   'P 1'
#
loop_
_entity.id
_entity.type
_entity.pdbx_description
1 polymer ?
#
loop_
_entity_poly.entity_id
_entity_poly.type
_entity_poly.pdbx_seq_one_letter_code
_entity_poly.pdbx_strand_id
1 'polypeptide(L)'
;MGKKFAALIACMFAAVLFALPATARAATPTEILVGGQDILATSDYTIVCGQGQATYDKATNTLTLENVKINYQQDETDNTKGAIRFDGDLNIELVGKNSITSATCGIMSAGAGSLTITGEADDSLTVDAVYFGIGSADGARNVTISGAYVDVDVDLRSPFIGTGIQAGGQLSIVDGATVDVSGSTSETLPVVGNGGVSIVGSNVSARVLADGAYGSGVIVSDGDVVIDGSKVEVSTTATYNFGIRAGNDLTPSEGTIHIKNNSRVNATSGDGMALFTMLGDIQIEDSNVTATSSGHDAVYAIGDILIAGAANVTASGPYPALVATGSIVLDPQGAHIDVWSGDAEGDADKIVGSPFTEKVTLGTSSGNYFHCAPHAHEFTEQIADDAHLASGATCTEAASYYLSCSCGEMGTDTFSSGDSLGHDWGEPAWSWSDDHTELVATFTCANDPTHTEVLTAKPTASVQAEPSCTEPGTMLYSATVELGGERYEATATAEIPATGHDFVDGTCVTCGAEDPDYVEPEKGAAAIPATGDANTLFSAAPALAGATAVAAGTLLRRRR
;
A
#
# COMPACT_ATOMS: atom_id res chain seq x y z
N MET A 1 -13.98 -11.93 54.76
CA MET A 1 -14.30 -12.25 53.35
C MET A 1 -13.27 -11.56 52.46
N GLY A 2 -12.84 -12.09 51.32
CA GLY A 2 -13.24 -13.38 50.73
C GLY A 2 -12.62 -13.63 49.34
N LYS A 3 -11.29 -13.76 49.26
CA LYS A 3 -10.48 -14.10 48.07
C LYS A 3 -11.15 -15.12 47.11
N LYS A 4 -11.91 -14.67 46.11
CA LYS A 4 -12.49 -15.52 45.03
C LYS A 4 -12.78 -14.74 43.73
N PHE A 5 -11.78 -14.13 43.08
CA PHE A 5 -11.94 -13.56 41.73
C PHE A 5 -10.64 -13.50 40.89
N ALA A 6 -9.70 -14.43 41.12
CA ALA A 6 -8.39 -14.45 40.47
C ALA A 6 -7.90 -15.89 40.15
N ALA A 7 -8.84 -16.80 39.82
CA ALA A 7 -8.55 -18.24 39.75
C ALA A 7 -9.32 -18.99 38.64
N LEU A 8 -9.66 -18.31 37.53
CA LEU A 8 -10.31 -18.95 36.37
C LEU A 8 -9.57 -18.75 35.03
N ILE A 9 -8.63 -17.82 34.95
CA ILE A 9 -7.86 -17.52 33.71
C ILE A 9 -6.56 -18.38 33.65
N ALA A 10 -6.10 -18.92 34.77
CA ALA A 10 -4.84 -19.69 34.86
C ALA A 10 -4.95 -21.18 34.49
N CYS A 11 -6.15 -21.70 34.22
CA CYS A 11 -6.37 -23.15 34.03
C CYS A 11 -6.55 -23.61 32.57
N MET A 12 -6.73 -22.71 31.60
CA MET A 12 -6.79 -23.09 30.18
C MET A 12 -5.42 -23.08 29.47
N PHE A 13 -4.41 -22.42 30.05
CA PHE A 13 -3.05 -22.33 29.49
C PHE A 13 -2.07 -23.40 29.99
N ALA A 14 -2.53 -24.37 30.79
CA ALA A 14 -1.70 -25.39 31.44
C ALA A 14 -1.93 -26.83 30.93
N ALA A 15 -2.80 -27.02 29.92
CA ALA A 15 -3.13 -28.32 29.35
C ALA A 15 -2.50 -28.57 27.96
N VAL A 16 -1.83 -27.58 27.37
CA VAL A 16 -1.13 -27.68 26.08
C VAL A 16 0.37 -27.88 26.30
N LEU A 17 0.74 -28.96 27.00
CA LEU A 17 2.12 -29.45 27.07
C LEU A 17 2.21 -30.83 26.41
N PHE A 18 2.82 -30.87 25.23
CA PHE A 18 3.42 -32.07 24.62
C PHE A 18 2.52 -33.30 24.47
N ALA A 19 1.29 -33.09 23.97
CA ALA A 19 0.80 -33.98 22.92
C ALA A 19 1.50 -33.59 21.60
N LEU A 20 2.78 -33.95 21.46
CA LEU A 20 3.42 -33.96 20.14
C LEU A 20 2.61 -34.93 19.26
N PRO A 21 2.37 -34.61 17.98
CA PRO A 21 1.84 -35.61 17.07
C PRO A 21 2.79 -36.80 17.11
N ALA A 22 2.25 -38.00 17.37
CA ALA A 22 3.05 -39.22 17.36
C ALA A 22 3.49 -39.45 15.91
N THR A 23 4.71 -39.01 15.58
CA THR A 23 5.29 -39.15 14.24
C THR A 23 5.30 -40.63 13.90
N ALA A 24 4.35 -41.04 13.07
CA ALA A 24 4.35 -42.36 12.47
C ALA A 24 5.71 -42.53 11.80
N ARG A 25 6.45 -43.58 12.18
CA ARG A 25 7.75 -43.84 11.55
C ARG A 25 7.47 -44.24 10.11
N ALA A 26 8.05 -43.51 9.17
CA ALA A 26 7.90 -43.79 7.75
C ALA A 26 8.15 -45.28 7.46
N ALA A 27 7.24 -45.90 6.73
CA ALA A 27 7.30 -47.31 6.37
C ALA A 27 8.50 -47.53 5.44
N THR A 28 9.55 -48.20 5.92
CA THR A 28 10.74 -48.49 5.10
C THR A 28 10.36 -49.31 3.86
N PRO A 29 10.75 -48.89 2.65
CA PRO A 29 10.44 -49.61 1.43
C PRO A 29 10.87 -51.08 1.41
N THR A 30 9.95 -51.93 0.93
CA THR A 30 10.09 -53.39 0.78
C THR A 30 10.48 -53.80 -0.64
N GLU A 31 10.09 -52.99 -1.63
CA GLU A 31 10.43 -53.07 -3.05
C GLU A 31 10.65 -51.65 -3.57
N ILE A 32 11.69 -51.41 -4.39
CA ILE A 32 11.79 -50.21 -5.24
C ILE A 32 12.34 -50.62 -6.61
N LEU A 33 11.45 -50.80 -7.57
CA LEU A 33 11.80 -51.06 -8.96
C LEU A 33 12.12 -49.73 -9.67
N VAL A 34 13.26 -49.65 -10.35
CA VAL A 34 13.63 -48.56 -11.27
C VAL A 34 13.95 -49.16 -12.63
N GLY A 35 13.22 -48.76 -13.67
CA GLY A 35 13.30 -49.36 -15.01
C GLY A 35 12.96 -50.86 -15.06
N GLY A 36 12.28 -51.38 -14.04
CA GLY A 36 12.01 -52.82 -13.86
C GLY A 36 13.08 -53.62 -13.12
N GLN A 37 14.12 -52.97 -12.56
CA GLN A 37 15.12 -53.62 -11.70
C GLN A 37 14.93 -53.18 -10.24
N ASP A 38 14.89 -54.12 -9.29
CA ASP A 38 14.81 -53.80 -7.86
C ASP A 38 16.15 -53.25 -7.35
N ILE A 39 16.17 -51.98 -6.96
CA ILE A 39 17.37 -51.33 -6.44
C ILE A 39 17.78 -51.92 -5.09
N LEU A 40 16.84 -52.46 -4.31
CA LEU A 40 17.12 -53.03 -2.99
C LEU A 40 17.91 -54.35 -3.06
N ALA A 41 17.86 -55.02 -4.21
CA ALA A 41 18.62 -56.23 -4.53
C ALA A 41 20.03 -55.96 -5.10
N THR A 42 20.37 -54.71 -5.44
CA THR A 42 21.73 -54.33 -5.86
C THR A 42 22.68 -54.21 -4.66
N SER A 43 23.99 -54.39 -4.89
CA SER A 43 25.02 -54.40 -3.82
C SER A 43 25.28 -53.03 -3.18
N ASP A 44 24.97 -51.99 -3.92
CA ASP A 44 25.35 -50.59 -3.77
C ASP A 44 24.14 -49.66 -3.92
N TYR A 45 22.92 -50.22 -3.93
CA TYR A 45 21.64 -49.51 -4.01
C TYR A 45 21.60 -48.51 -5.16
N THR A 46 22.08 -48.93 -6.33
CA THR A 46 22.38 -48.06 -7.47
C THR A 46 21.99 -48.72 -8.80
N ILE A 47 21.30 -47.99 -9.67
CA ILE A 47 20.91 -48.42 -11.03
C ILE A 47 21.29 -47.34 -12.04
N VAL A 48 21.89 -47.70 -13.18
CA VAL A 48 22.20 -46.77 -14.28
C VAL A 48 20.99 -46.61 -15.19
N CYS A 49 20.52 -45.37 -15.38
CA CYS A 49 19.31 -45.03 -16.10
C CYS A 49 19.62 -44.12 -17.29
N GLY A 50 19.95 -44.73 -18.43
CA GLY A 50 20.21 -44.03 -19.70
C GLY A 50 21.57 -43.34 -19.73
N GLN A 51 21.64 -42.07 -19.32
CA GLN A 51 22.90 -41.32 -19.14
C GLN A 51 23.13 -40.91 -17.69
N GLY A 52 22.12 -41.03 -16.83
CA GLY A 52 22.16 -40.72 -15.41
C GLY A 52 22.09 -41.97 -14.54
N GLN A 53 21.85 -41.76 -13.24
CA GLN A 53 21.89 -42.79 -12.21
C GLN A 53 20.80 -42.57 -11.17
N ALA A 54 20.18 -43.66 -10.73
CA ALA A 54 19.28 -43.69 -9.58
C ALA A 54 20.01 -44.37 -8.41
N THR A 55 20.00 -43.75 -7.23
CA THR A 55 20.75 -44.19 -6.04
C THR A 55 19.85 -44.10 -4.81
N TYR A 56 19.86 -45.11 -3.93
CA TYR A 56 18.92 -45.20 -2.81
C TYR A 56 19.58 -45.28 -1.43
N ASP A 57 19.28 -44.32 -0.55
CA ASP A 57 19.69 -44.34 0.86
C ASP A 57 18.60 -44.93 1.78
N LYS A 58 18.99 -45.98 2.49
CA LYS A 58 18.19 -46.70 3.51
C LYS A 58 18.07 -45.96 4.84
N ALA A 59 18.84 -44.90 5.08
CA ALA A 59 18.74 -44.09 6.29
C ALA A 59 17.58 -43.08 6.23
N THR A 60 17.21 -42.61 5.03
CA THR A 60 16.21 -41.57 4.77
C THR A 60 15.02 -42.02 3.93
N ASN A 61 15.06 -43.25 3.40
CA ASN A 61 14.21 -43.73 2.31
C ASN A 61 14.29 -42.83 1.04
N THR A 62 15.44 -42.22 0.75
CA THR A 62 15.61 -41.33 -0.43
C THR A 62 16.12 -42.09 -1.64
N LEU A 63 15.39 -42.02 -2.75
CA LEU A 63 15.85 -42.36 -4.09
C LEU A 63 16.28 -41.08 -4.82
N THR A 64 17.57 -40.79 -4.83
CA THR A 64 18.14 -39.69 -5.61
C THR A 64 18.16 -40.09 -7.10
N LEU A 65 17.60 -39.24 -7.96
CA LEU A 65 17.60 -39.37 -9.41
C LEU A 65 18.52 -38.31 -10.00
N GLU A 66 19.72 -38.71 -10.42
CA GLU A 66 20.71 -37.83 -11.05
C GLU A 66 20.66 -37.97 -12.58
N ASN A 67 20.08 -36.98 -13.27
CA ASN A 67 20.00 -36.87 -14.73
C ASN A 67 19.45 -38.14 -15.44
N VAL A 68 18.52 -38.86 -14.81
CA VAL A 68 18.05 -40.16 -15.31
C VAL A 68 17.27 -40.04 -16.62
N LYS A 69 17.41 -41.04 -17.48
CA LYS A 69 16.50 -41.28 -18.60
C LYS A 69 16.00 -42.71 -18.58
N ILE A 70 14.78 -42.88 -18.08
CA ILE A 70 14.09 -44.17 -18.00
C ILE A 70 13.13 -44.28 -19.18
N ASN A 71 13.20 -45.40 -19.93
CA ASN A 71 12.27 -45.71 -21.01
C ASN A 71 11.65 -47.09 -20.74
N TYR A 72 10.47 -47.10 -20.12
CA TYR A 72 9.81 -48.31 -19.63
C TYR A 72 8.76 -48.80 -20.61
N GLN A 73 9.23 -49.56 -21.61
CA GLN A 73 8.41 -50.24 -22.62
C GLN A 73 8.21 -51.72 -22.21
N GLN A 74 7.78 -51.94 -20.97
CA GLN A 74 7.56 -53.25 -20.35
C GLN A 74 6.17 -53.28 -19.70
N ASP A 75 5.63 -54.48 -19.55
CA ASP A 75 4.34 -54.74 -18.90
C ASP A 75 3.17 -53.87 -19.42
N GLU A 76 3.18 -53.46 -20.69
CA GLU A 76 2.23 -52.52 -21.34
C GLU A 76 0.74 -52.82 -21.06
N THR A 77 0.39 -54.08 -20.76
CA THR A 77 -0.96 -54.54 -20.47
C THR A 77 -1.33 -54.55 -18.98
N ASP A 78 -0.38 -54.40 -18.05
CA ASP A 78 -0.58 -54.40 -16.60
C ASP A 78 -0.52 -52.97 -16.05
N ASN A 79 -1.65 -52.49 -15.50
CA ASN A 79 -1.79 -51.15 -14.97
C ASN A 79 -1.38 -51.03 -13.49
N THR A 80 -0.77 -52.06 -12.91
CA THR A 80 -0.18 -52.08 -11.54
C THR A 80 1.35 -51.90 -11.54
N LYS A 81 1.90 -51.53 -12.69
CA LYS A 81 3.33 -51.36 -12.99
C LYS A 81 3.65 -49.92 -13.37
N GLY A 82 4.92 -49.56 -13.25
CA GLY A 82 5.43 -48.28 -13.70
C GLY A 82 6.94 -48.27 -13.84
N ALA A 83 7.46 -47.21 -14.45
CA ALA A 83 8.89 -47.00 -14.69
C ALA A 83 9.69 -46.86 -13.39
N ILE A 84 9.07 -46.27 -12.35
CA ILE A 84 9.43 -46.42 -10.95
C ILE A 84 8.23 -47.03 -10.22
N ARG A 85 8.44 -48.11 -9.47
CA ARG A 85 7.41 -48.76 -8.64
C ARG A 85 7.95 -49.01 -7.24
N PHE A 86 7.19 -48.73 -6.20
CA PHE A 86 7.64 -48.95 -4.82
C PHE A 86 6.52 -49.43 -3.89
N ASP A 87 6.88 -50.06 -2.78
CA ASP A 87 5.99 -50.43 -1.67
C ASP A 87 6.61 -49.96 -0.35
N GLY A 88 5.91 -49.11 0.41
CA GLY A 88 6.44 -48.32 1.53
C GLY A 88 6.52 -46.81 1.25
N ASP A 89 6.97 -46.01 2.22
CA ASP A 89 7.11 -44.55 2.08
C ASP A 89 8.44 -44.20 1.39
N LEU A 90 8.38 -43.48 0.27
CA LEU A 90 9.52 -43.13 -0.58
C LEU A 90 9.69 -41.61 -0.69
N ASN A 91 10.92 -41.14 -0.49
CA ASN A 91 11.33 -39.79 -0.89
C ASN A 91 12.09 -39.90 -2.21
N ILE A 92 11.86 -38.98 -3.15
CA ILE A 92 12.60 -38.83 -4.41
C ILE A 92 13.28 -37.48 -4.40
N GLU A 93 14.60 -37.48 -4.61
CA GLU A 93 15.43 -36.29 -4.68
C GLU A 93 15.91 -36.12 -6.12
N LEU A 94 15.51 -35.03 -6.77
CA LEU A 94 15.87 -34.74 -8.16
C LEU A 94 17.21 -34.00 -8.19
N VAL A 95 18.13 -34.48 -9.03
CA VAL A 95 19.39 -33.78 -9.34
C VAL A 95 19.54 -33.70 -10.87
N GLY A 96 19.66 -32.48 -11.38
CA GLY A 96 19.66 -32.19 -12.80
C GLY A 96 18.36 -32.58 -13.50
N LYS A 97 18.47 -33.07 -14.74
CA LYS A 97 17.32 -33.21 -15.65
C LYS A 97 16.91 -34.66 -15.84
N ASN A 98 15.87 -35.03 -15.13
CA ASN A 98 15.33 -36.38 -15.04
C ASN A 98 14.14 -36.54 -16.02
N SER A 99 14.07 -37.69 -16.68
CA SER A 99 13.04 -37.99 -17.68
C SER A 99 12.58 -39.45 -17.60
N ILE A 100 11.27 -39.63 -17.63
CA ILE A 100 10.60 -40.93 -17.63
C ILE A 100 9.62 -40.97 -18.80
N THR A 101 9.80 -41.93 -19.71
CA THR A 101 8.78 -42.28 -20.71
C THR A 101 8.30 -43.70 -20.39
N SER A 102 7.00 -43.91 -20.21
CA SER A 102 6.44 -45.19 -19.77
C SER A 102 5.22 -45.63 -20.58
N ALA A 103 5.21 -46.89 -21.04
CA ALA A 103 4.05 -47.51 -21.67
C ALA A 103 2.94 -47.92 -20.66
N THR A 104 3.15 -47.69 -19.36
CA THR A 104 2.19 -47.93 -18.28
C THR A 104 2.08 -46.68 -17.40
N CYS A 105 2.68 -46.71 -16.21
CA CYS A 105 2.71 -45.59 -15.27
C CYS A 105 4.13 -45.02 -15.17
N GLY A 106 4.28 -43.74 -14.84
CA GLY A 106 5.57 -43.12 -14.56
C GLY A 106 6.12 -43.58 -13.21
N ILE A 107 5.54 -43.06 -12.13
CA ILE A 107 5.92 -43.35 -10.74
C ILE A 107 4.69 -43.88 -9.98
N MET A 108 4.72 -45.12 -9.49
CA MET A 108 3.58 -45.78 -8.85
C MET A 108 3.92 -46.35 -7.47
N SER A 109 3.06 -46.07 -6.48
CA SER A 109 3.04 -46.80 -5.20
C SER A 109 2.14 -48.04 -5.29
N ALA A 110 2.61 -49.15 -4.74
CA ALA A 110 1.91 -50.43 -4.66
C ALA A 110 0.77 -50.45 -3.63
N GLY A 111 0.64 -49.40 -2.81
CA GLY A 111 -0.40 -49.27 -1.78
C GLY A 111 -0.34 -47.91 -1.07
N ALA A 112 -0.55 -47.94 0.25
CA ALA A 112 -0.68 -46.77 1.12
C ALA A 112 0.62 -45.95 1.33
N GLY A 113 1.78 -46.47 0.92
CA GLY A 113 3.09 -45.86 1.16
C GLY A 113 3.27 -44.54 0.41
N SER A 114 3.49 -43.45 1.15
CA SER A 114 3.49 -42.05 0.68
C SER A 114 4.69 -41.69 -0.19
N LEU A 115 4.51 -40.66 -1.02
CA LEU A 115 5.54 -40.16 -1.94
C LEU A 115 5.88 -38.70 -1.63
N THR A 116 7.17 -38.40 -1.48
CA THR A 116 7.70 -37.04 -1.49
C THR A 116 8.60 -36.86 -2.72
N ILE A 117 8.47 -35.76 -3.45
CA ILE A 117 9.40 -35.35 -4.52
C ILE A 117 9.98 -33.98 -4.15
N THR A 118 11.32 -33.89 -4.11
CA THR A 118 12.08 -32.68 -3.81
C THR A 118 13.15 -32.42 -4.86
N GLY A 119 13.52 -31.16 -5.08
CA GLY A 119 14.63 -30.73 -5.93
C GLY A 119 14.92 -29.24 -5.74
N GLU A 120 16.10 -28.78 -6.17
CA GLU A 120 16.45 -27.36 -6.19
C GLU A 120 15.89 -26.68 -7.47
N ALA A 121 15.99 -25.36 -7.56
CA ALA A 121 15.30 -24.55 -8.59
C ALA A 121 15.68 -24.83 -10.07
N ASP A 122 16.79 -25.53 -10.34
CA ASP A 122 17.23 -25.96 -11.68
C ASP A 122 16.93 -27.46 -11.97
N ASP A 123 16.48 -28.22 -10.96
CA ASP A 123 16.23 -29.66 -11.04
C ASP A 123 14.82 -29.96 -11.55
N SER A 124 14.72 -30.89 -12.50
CA SER A 124 13.47 -31.15 -13.23
C SER A 124 13.16 -32.63 -13.36
N LEU A 125 11.89 -33.00 -13.26
CA LEU A 125 11.35 -34.31 -13.63
C LEU A 125 10.27 -34.16 -14.70
N THR A 126 10.50 -34.70 -15.91
CA THR A 126 9.45 -34.88 -16.93
C THR A 126 8.97 -36.33 -16.95
N VAL A 127 7.66 -36.55 -17.01
CA VAL A 127 7.02 -37.88 -17.04
C VAL A 127 5.98 -37.97 -18.16
N ASP A 128 6.28 -38.77 -19.18
CA ASP A 128 5.30 -39.20 -20.20
C ASP A 128 4.74 -40.57 -19.81
N ALA A 129 3.42 -40.71 -19.65
CA ALA A 129 2.76 -41.97 -19.26
C ALA A 129 1.43 -42.22 -20.00
N VAL A 130 0.95 -43.48 -20.02
CA VAL A 130 -0.32 -43.87 -20.67
C VAL A 130 -1.42 -44.20 -19.66
N TYR A 131 -1.13 -44.18 -18.35
CA TYR A 131 -2.15 -44.42 -17.32
C TYR A 131 -2.00 -43.54 -16.07
N PHE A 132 -1.01 -43.79 -15.20
CA PHE A 132 -0.69 -42.86 -14.09
C PHE A 132 0.63 -42.17 -14.36
N GLY A 133 0.68 -40.83 -14.38
CA GLY A 133 1.94 -40.12 -14.36
C GLY A 133 2.68 -40.34 -13.04
N ILE A 134 2.09 -39.88 -11.94
CA ILE A 134 2.61 -40.00 -10.57
C ILE A 134 1.48 -40.39 -9.61
N GLY A 135 1.57 -41.57 -8.99
CA GLY A 135 0.67 -42.04 -7.93
C GLY A 135 -0.16 -43.29 -8.26
N SER A 136 -1.34 -43.38 -7.65
CA SER A 136 -2.41 -44.38 -7.81
C SER A 136 -3.62 -44.01 -6.92
N ALA A 137 -4.68 -44.81 -6.87
CA ALA A 137 -5.91 -44.50 -6.12
C ALA A 137 -5.97 -44.94 -4.64
N ASP A 138 -4.86 -45.30 -3.98
CA ASP A 138 -4.88 -45.72 -2.56
C ASP A 138 -5.20 -44.56 -1.61
N GLY A 139 -6.38 -44.63 -0.96
CA GLY A 139 -6.95 -43.58 -0.09
C GLY A 139 -6.14 -43.23 1.16
N ALA A 140 -5.13 -44.01 1.54
CA ALA A 140 -4.25 -43.68 2.65
C ALA A 140 -2.96 -42.97 2.21
N ARG A 141 -2.67 -42.90 0.90
CA ARG A 141 -1.40 -42.38 0.40
C ARG A 141 -1.44 -40.89 0.08
N ASN A 142 -0.57 -40.14 0.74
CA ASN A 142 -0.28 -38.75 0.39
C ASN A 142 0.79 -38.65 -0.71
N VAL A 143 0.74 -37.58 -1.50
CA VAL A 143 1.79 -37.21 -2.46
C VAL A 143 2.18 -35.75 -2.19
N THR A 144 3.47 -35.49 -2.03
CA THR A 144 4.02 -34.15 -1.80
C THR A 144 5.05 -33.81 -2.88
N ILE A 145 4.96 -32.62 -3.47
CA ILE A 145 5.97 -32.02 -4.34
C ILE A 145 6.42 -30.70 -3.70
N SER A 146 7.71 -30.58 -3.39
CA SER A 146 8.31 -29.45 -2.66
C SER A 146 9.53 -28.92 -3.42
N GLY A 147 9.55 -27.62 -3.73
CA GLY A 147 10.64 -26.92 -4.43
C GLY A 147 10.89 -27.27 -5.91
N ALA A 148 10.59 -28.51 -6.32
CA ALA A 148 10.92 -29.06 -7.63
C ALA A 148 10.13 -28.47 -8.82
N TYR A 149 10.74 -28.55 -10.01
CA TYR A 149 10.00 -28.49 -11.28
C TYR A 149 9.55 -29.89 -11.71
N VAL A 150 8.25 -30.09 -11.91
CA VAL A 150 7.66 -31.37 -12.32
C VAL A 150 6.71 -31.14 -13.50
N ASP A 151 6.89 -31.91 -14.57
CA ASP A 151 6.15 -31.83 -15.83
C ASP A 151 5.60 -33.22 -16.17
N VAL A 152 4.29 -33.35 -16.37
CA VAL A 152 3.61 -34.65 -16.53
C VAL A 152 2.62 -34.61 -17.68
N ASP A 153 2.86 -35.40 -18.73
CA ASP A 153 1.88 -35.65 -19.79
C ASP A 153 1.30 -37.06 -19.65
N VAL A 154 -0.04 -37.17 -19.68
CA VAL A 154 -0.74 -38.44 -19.56
C VAL A 154 -1.72 -38.67 -20.71
N ASP A 155 -1.53 -39.77 -21.41
CA ASP A 155 -2.43 -40.27 -22.47
C ASP A 155 -3.46 -41.27 -21.89
N LEU A 156 -4.39 -41.74 -22.72
CA LEU A 156 -5.51 -42.59 -22.32
C LEU A 156 -5.33 -44.05 -22.72
N ARG A 157 -5.15 -44.92 -21.72
CA ARG A 157 -5.23 -46.38 -21.92
C ARG A 157 -6.66 -46.92 -21.75
N SER A 158 -7.53 -46.63 -22.72
CA SER A 158 -8.90 -47.16 -22.79
C SER A 158 -8.97 -48.68 -22.52
N PRO A 159 -9.88 -49.17 -21.65
CA PRO A 159 -11.03 -48.48 -21.05
C PRO A 159 -10.74 -47.78 -19.71
N PHE A 160 -9.48 -47.54 -19.36
CA PHE A 160 -9.10 -46.86 -18.11
C PHE A 160 -8.80 -45.38 -18.34
N ILE A 161 -9.21 -44.53 -17.39
CA ILE A 161 -8.95 -43.09 -17.37
C ILE A 161 -7.47 -42.81 -17.07
N GLY A 162 -6.79 -42.06 -17.95
CA GLY A 162 -5.44 -41.56 -17.69
C GLY A 162 -5.47 -40.45 -16.62
N THR A 163 -4.56 -40.50 -15.65
CA THR A 163 -4.50 -39.58 -14.51
C THR A 163 -3.07 -39.07 -14.31
N GLY A 164 -2.88 -37.75 -14.29
CA GLY A 164 -1.55 -37.13 -14.29
C GLY A 164 -0.84 -37.32 -12.95
N ILE A 165 -1.36 -36.67 -11.91
CA ILE A 165 -0.87 -36.80 -10.53
C ILE A 165 -2.05 -37.18 -9.65
N GLN A 166 -1.96 -38.30 -8.92
CA GLN A 166 -2.98 -38.70 -7.93
C GLN A 166 -2.38 -38.98 -6.54
N ALA A 167 -2.92 -38.30 -5.53
CA ALA A 167 -3.00 -38.81 -4.17
C ALA A 167 -4.40 -39.39 -3.91
N GLY A 168 -4.48 -40.53 -3.22
CA GLY A 168 -5.76 -40.98 -2.66
C GLY A 168 -6.01 -40.38 -1.28
N GLY A 169 -4.95 -40.03 -0.55
CA GLY A 169 -4.99 -39.06 0.55
C GLY A 169 -4.82 -37.63 0.02
N GLN A 170 -4.04 -36.82 0.74
CA GLN A 170 -3.72 -35.43 0.40
C GLN A 170 -2.68 -35.35 -0.73
N LEU A 171 -2.95 -34.54 -1.75
CA LEU A 171 -1.93 -34.01 -2.66
C LEU A 171 -1.47 -32.63 -2.16
N SER A 172 -0.15 -32.45 -2.00
CA SER A 172 0.48 -31.21 -1.53
C SER A 172 1.51 -30.72 -2.54
N ILE A 173 1.39 -29.48 -2.99
CA ILE A 173 2.34 -28.80 -3.89
C ILE A 173 2.80 -27.52 -3.17
N VAL A 174 4.06 -27.50 -2.74
CA VAL A 174 4.55 -26.59 -1.68
C VAL A 174 5.95 -26.03 -1.97
N ASP A 175 6.37 -25.06 -1.14
CA ASP A 175 7.75 -24.55 -1.06
C ASP A 175 8.32 -23.99 -2.38
N GLY A 176 7.48 -23.39 -3.23
CA GLY A 176 7.89 -22.82 -4.51
C GLY A 176 7.91 -23.81 -5.68
N ALA A 177 7.41 -25.04 -5.47
CA ALA A 177 7.27 -26.03 -6.53
C ALA A 177 6.54 -25.46 -7.76
N THR A 178 6.97 -25.91 -8.94
CA THR A 178 6.36 -25.54 -10.22
C THR A 178 5.94 -26.82 -10.93
N VAL A 179 4.63 -27.06 -10.98
CA VAL A 179 4.05 -28.30 -11.50
C VAL A 179 3.23 -28.00 -12.74
N ASP A 180 3.55 -28.67 -13.84
CA ASP A 180 2.75 -28.67 -15.06
C ASP A 180 2.17 -30.07 -15.31
N VAL A 181 0.90 -30.16 -15.66
CA VAL A 181 0.22 -31.43 -15.97
C VAL A 181 -0.71 -31.28 -17.16
N SER A 182 -0.44 -32.03 -18.23
CA SER A 182 -1.37 -32.20 -19.35
C SER A 182 -2.03 -33.59 -19.36
N GLY A 183 -3.34 -33.57 -19.55
CA GLY A 183 -4.13 -34.71 -19.98
C GLY A 183 -4.33 -34.67 -21.48
N SER A 184 -3.73 -35.60 -22.21
CA SER A 184 -3.72 -35.63 -23.68
C SER A 184 -5.04 -36.09 -24.32
N THR A 185 -6.02 -36.58 -23.54
CA THR A 185 -7.40 -36.84 -24.03
C THR A 185 -8.47 -36.29 -23.09
N SER A 186 -9.69 -36.10 -23.61
CA SER A 186 -10.85 -35.52 -22.90
C SER A 186 -11.29 -36.28 -21.65
N GLU A 187 -11.04 -37.58 -21.57
CA GLU A 187 -11.44 -38.44 -20.44
C GLU A 187 -10.42 -38.41 -19.28
N THR A 188 -9.28 -37.72 -19.43
CA THR A 188 -8.19 -37.71 -18.44
C THR A 188 -8.43 -36.82 -17.22
N LEU A 189 -7.72 -37.11 -16.14
CA LEU A 189 -7.72 -36.38 -14.87
C LEU A 189 -6.32 -35.84 -14.56
N PRO A 190 -5.97 -34.59 -14.91
CA PRO A 190 -4.64 -34.04 -14.67
C PRO A 190 -4.21 -34.07 -13.19
N VAL A 191 -4.96 -33.45 -12.28
CA VAL A 191 -4.57 -33.28 -10.86
C VAL A 191 -5.66 -33.82 -9.94
N VAL A 192 -5.33 -34.83 -9.14
CA VAL A 192 -6.27 -35.49 -8.22
C VAL A 192 -5.66 -35.61 -6.82
N GLY A 193 -6.43 -35.23 -5.80
CA GLY A 193 -6.14 -35.53 -4.41
C GLY A 193 -7.43 -35.89 -3.70
N ASN A 194 -7.81 -37.18 -3.65
CA ASN A 194 -9.14 -37.57 -3.17
C ASN A 194 -9.38 -37.13 -1.72
N GLY A 195 -8.37 -37.24 -0.86
CA GLY A 195 -8.41 -36.75 0.53
C GLY A 195 -8.10 -35.26 0.71
N GLY A 196 -7.90 -34.51 -0.38
CA GLY A 196 -7.54 -33.09 -0.36
C GLY A 196 -6.53 -32.72 -1.45
N VAL A 197 -6.62 -31.50 -1.99
CA VAL A 197 -5.56 -30.85 -2.79
C VAL A 197 -5.12 -29.56 -2.09
N SER A 198 -3.81 -29.33 -1.96
CA SER A 198 -3.24 -28.18 -1.29
C SER A 198 -2.07 -27.62 -2.08
N ILE A 199 -2.18 -26.35 -2.50
CA ILE A 199 -1.19 -25.64 -3.32
C ILE A 199 -0.78 -24.40 -2.52
N VAL A 200 0.46 -24.36 -2.02
CA VAL A 200 0.93 -23.33 -1.08
C VAL A 200 2.24 -22.72 -1.56
N GLY A 201 2.27 -21.39 -1.72
CA GLY A 201 3.45 -20.64 -2.20
C GLY A 201 4.02 -21.11 -3.54
N SER A 202 3.20 -21.72 -4.41
CA SER A 202 3.65 -22.55 -5.54
C SER A 202 2.97 -22.17 -6.87
N ASN A 203 3.47 -22.71 -7.98
CA ASN A 203 2.91 -22.51 -9.33
C ASN A 203 2.37 -23.84 -9.86
N VAL A 204 1.11 -23.86 -10.31
CA VAL A 204 0.50 -25.02 -10.97
C VAL A 204 -0.12 -24.62 -12.30
N SER A 205 0.16 -25.38 -13.35
CA SER A 205 -0.66 -25.41 -14.56
C SER A 205 -1.23 -26.81 -14.74
N ALA A 206 -2.53 -26.91 -14.97
CA ALA A 206 -3.21 -28.17 -15.21
C ALA A 206 -4.18 -28.02 -16.38
N ARG A 207 -4.19 -28.96 -17.32
CA ARG A 207 -4.97 -28.83 -18.55
C ARG A 207 -5.42 -30.16 -19.15
N VAL A 208 -6.59 -30.16 -19.78
CA VAL A 208 -7.04 -31.23 -20.68
C VAL A 208 -6.98 -30.70 -22.12
N LEU A 209 -6.20 -31.37 -22.97
CA LEU A 209 -5.77 -30.85 -24.28
C LEU A 209 -6.70 -31.20 -25.44
N ALA A 210 -7.62 -32.15 -25.27
CA ALA A 210 -8.49 -32.63 -26.35
C ALA A 210 -9.97 -32.45 -26.00
N ASP A 211 -10.75 -32.10 -27.02
CA ASP A 211 -12.21 -32.05 -26.94
C ASP A 211 -12.82 -33.46 -26.75
N GLY A 212 -14.00 -33.53 -26.15
CA GLY A 212 -14.76 -34.77 -26.00
C GLY A 212 -16.06 -34.55 -25.24
N ALA A 213 -16.90 -35.59 -25.20
CA ALA A 213 -18.30 -35.47 -24.76
C ALA A 213 -18.49 -35.44 -23.23
N TYR A 214 -17.51 -35.96 -22.47
CA TYR A 214 -17.53 -36.02 -21.01
C TYR A 214 -16.11 -35.85 -20.48
N GLY A 215 -15.92 -34.96 -19.50
CA GLY A 215 -14.75 -34.91 -18.65
C GLY A 215 -15.10 -35.24 -17.20
N SER A 216 -14.18 -34.98 -16.25
CA SER A 216 -14.41 -35.25 -14.82
C SER A 216 -13.73 -34.25 -13.86
N GLY A 217 -13.13 -33.19 -14.38
CA GLY A 217 -12.43 -32.13 -13.67
C GLY A 217 -10.94 -32.06 -14.01
N VAL A 218 -10.36 -30.86 -13.99
CA VAL A 218 -8.92 -30.65 -14.23
C VAL A 218 -8.11 -30.72 -12.93
N ILE A 219 -8.58 -30.03 -11.89
CA ILE A 219 -8.15 -30.22 -10.50
C ILE A 219 -9.33 -30.80 -9.71
N VAL A 220 -9.15 -31.96 -9.08
CA VAL A 220 -10.23 -32.72 -8.44
C VAL A 220 -9.85 -33.17 -7.03
N SER A 221 -10.76 -32.93 -6.09
CA SER A 221 -10.73 -33.45 -4.73
C SER A 221 -12.11 -33.97 -4.36
N ASP A 222 -12.19 -35.04 -3.55
CA ASP A 222 -13.43 -35.42 -2.87
C ASP A 222 -13.55 -34.72 -1.49
N GLY A 223 -12.47 -34.10 -1.02
CA GLY A 223 -12.43 -33.15 0.09
C GLY A 223 -12.09 -31.74 -0.37
N ASP A 224 -11.36 -30.99 0.45
CA ASP A 224 -11.02 -29.58 0.17
C ASP A 224 -10.03 -29.40 -0.99
N VAL A 225 -10.06 -28.21 -1.60
CA VAL A 225 -9.03 -27.69 -2.51
C VAL A 225 -8.55 -26.34 -1.95
N VAL A 226 -7.30 -26.29 -1.48
CA VAL A 226 -6.69 -25.09 -0.89
C VAL A 226 -5.65 -24.50 -1.85
N ILE A 227 -5.77 -23.21 -2.14
CA ILE A 227 -4.82 -22.43 -2.93
C ILE A 227 -4.42 -21.21 -2.08
N ASP A 228 -3.16 -21.18 -1.65
CA ASP A 228 -2.65 -20.23 -0.65
C ASP A 228 -1.34 -19.60 -1.15
N GLY A 229 -1.30 -18.27 -1.32
CA GLY A 229 -0.13 -17.54 -1.84
C GLY A 229 0.38 -18.04 -3.21
N SER A 230 -0.48 -18.64 -4.03
CA SER A 230 -0.09 -19.48 -5.17
C SER A 230 -0.64 -19.01 -6.50
N LYS A 231 0.00 -19.42 -7.60
CA LYS A 231 -0.51 -19.20 -8.96
C LYS A 231 -1.05 -20.52 -9.52
N VAL A 232 -2.31 -20.53 -9.98
CA VAL A 232 -2.97 -21.71 -10.55
C VAL A 232 -3.64 -21.36 -11.88
N GLU A 233 -3.22 -22.05 -12.94
CA GLU A 233 -3.76 -21.92 -14.30
C GLU A 233 -4.45 -23.24 -14.69
N VAL A 234 -5.75 -23.20 -14.96
CA VAL A 234 -6.59 -24.38 -15.23
C VAL A 234 -7.37 -24.19 -16.52
N SER A 235 -7.25 -25.13 -17.46
CA SER A 235 -7.98 -25.07 -18.73
C SER A 235 -8.47 -26.42 -19.25
N THR A 236 -9.71 -26.46 -19.73
CA THR A 236 -10.28 -27.57 -20.50
C THR A 236 -11.27 -27.03 -21.53
N THR A 237 -11.25 -27.57 -22.74
CA THR A 237 -12.28 -27.32 -23.78
C THR A 237 -13.34 -28.43 -23.85
N ALA A 238 -13.15 -29.54 -23.15
CA ALA A 238 -14.06 -30.69 -23.20
C ALA A 238 -15.44 -30.42 -22.56
N THR A 239 -16.46 -31.05 -23.14
CA THR A 239 -17.87 -30.95 -22.71
C THR A 239 -18.10 -31.65 -21.37
N TYR A 240 -18.91 -31.02 -20.51
CA TYR A 240 -19.15 -31.40 -19.11
C TYR A 240 -17.88 -31.59 -18.25
N ASN A 241 -16.75 -30.98 -18.62
CA ASN A 241 -15.53 -31.03 -17.83
C ASN A 241 -15.42 -29.83 -16.88
N PHE A 242 -15.05 -30.04 -15.62
CA PHE A 242 -14.93 -28.96 -14.63
C PHE A 242 -13.52 -28.35 -14.64
N GLY A 243 -13.38 -27.09 -14.24
CA GLY A 243 -12.07 -26.52 -13.94
C GLY A 243 -11.52 -27.10 -12.63
N ILE A 244 -11.88 -26.49 -11.51
CA ILE A 244 -11.56 -26.96 -10.15
C ILE A 244 -12.83 -27.52 -9.51
N ARG A 245 -12.75 -28.75 -9.00
CA ARG A 245 -13.85 -29.41 -8.27
C ARG A 245 -13.43 -29.87 -6.87
N ALA A 246 -14.25 -29.55 -5.88
CA ALA A 246 -14.16 -30.10 -4.52
C ALA A 246 -15.46 -30.83 -4.14
N GLY A 247 -15.37 -31.79 -3.22
CA GLY A 247 -16.49 -32.63 -2.80
C GLY A 247 -16.95 -33.65 -3.86
N ASN A 248 -17.83 -34.56 -3.43
CA ASN A 248 -18.36 -35.65 -4.27
C ASN A 248 -19.80 -36.04 -3.85
N ASP A 249 -20.71 -36.19 -4.81
CA ASP A 249 -22.13 -36.55 -4.57
C ASP A 249 -22.41 -38.06 -4.68
N LEU A 250 -21.68 -38.79 -5.53
CA LEU A 250 -21.77 -40.24 -5.72
C LEU A 250 -21.32 -41.00 -4.46
N THR A 251 -20.31 -40.47 -3.78
CA THR A 251 -19.89 -40.86 -2.43
C THR A 251 -19.89 -39.60 -1.55
N PRO A 252 -21.06 -39.24 -0.95
CA PRO A 252 -21.28 -37.97 -0.26
C PRO A 252 -20.14 -37.57 0.68
N SER A 253 -19.38 -36.57 0.26
CA SER A 253 -18.25 -35.98 0.97
C SER A 253 -18.21 -34.46 0.71
N GLU A 254 -18.05 -33.70 1.80
CA GLU A 254 -17.95 -32.25 1.79
C GLU A 254 -16.52 -31.83 1.41
N GLY A 255 -16.40 -30.84 0.54
CA GLY A 255 -15.12 -30.28 0.13
C GLY A 255 -15.25 -28.81 -0.28
N THR A 256 -14.44 -27.97 0.35
CA THR A 256 -14.44 -26.51 0.19
C THR A 256 -13.33 -26.08 -0.76
N ILE A 257 -13.62 -25.14 -1.67
CA ILE A 257 -12.58 -24.46 -2.46
C ILE A 257 -12.16 -23.21 -1.69
N HIS A 258 -10.95 -23.19 -1.14
CA HIS A 258 -10.35 -22.04 -0.47
C HIS A 258 -9.27 -21.40 -1.36
N ILE A 259 -9.44 -20.13 -1.75
CA ILE A 259 -8.45 -19.36 -2.52
C ILE A 259 -8.08 -18.11 -1.71
N LYS A 260 -6.84 -18.03 -1.21
CA LYS A 260 -6.46 -16.99 -0.24
C LYS A 260 -5.03 -16.44 -0.36
N ASN A 261 -4.76 -15.36 0.38
CA ASN A 261 -3.44 -14.74 0.56
C ASN A 261 -2.76 -14.28 -0.74
N ASN A 262 -3.42 -13.42 -1.54
CA ASN A 262 -2.90 -12.93 -2.83
C ASN A 262 -2.59 -14.08 -3.83
N SER A 263 -3.39 -15.14 -3.78
CA SER A 263 -3.40 -16.17 -4.81
C SER A 263 -3.91 -15.62 -6.14
N ARG A 264 -3.51 -16.25 -7.24
CA ARG A 264 -3.90 -15.90 -8.61
C ARG A 264 -4.40 -17.13 -9.32
N VAL A 265 -5.72 -17.25 -9.45
CA VAL A 265 -6.38 -18.41 -10.05
C VAL A 265 -7.06 -18.00 -11.34
N ASN A 266 -6.76 -18.70 -12.41
CA ASN A 266 -7.43 -18.56 -13.70
C ASN A 266 -7.96 -19.94 -14.11
N ALA A 267 -9.28 -20.13 -14.05
CA ALA A 267 -9.94 -21.38 -14.36
C ALA A 267 -10.89 -21.20 -15.56
N THR A 268 -10.67 -21.99 -16.61
CA THR A 268 -11.49 -21.99 -17.83
C THR A 268 -12.03 -23.38 -18.13
N SER A 269 -13.33 -23.48 -18.42
CA SER A 269 -14.02 -24.71 -18.82
C SER A 269 -14.81 -24.54 -20.13
N GLY A 270 -14.89 -25.63 -20.90
CA GLY A 270 -15.78 -25.83 -22.05
C GLY A 270 -17.25 -25.74 -21.63
N ASP A 271 -17.87 -26.89 -21.33
CA ASP A 271 -19.31 -26.95 -20.97
C ASP A 271 -19.59 -27.36 -19.51
N GLY A 272 -18.60 -27.22 -18.63
CA GLY A 272 -18.78 -27.36 -17.18
C GLY A 272 -18.51 -26.07 -16.44
N MET A 273 -18.62 -26.09 -15.11
CA MET A 273 -18.30 -24.94 -14.26
C MET A 273 -16.78 -24.80 -14.07
N ALA A 274 -16.29 -23.56 -14.00
CA ALA A 274 -14.86 -23.29 -13.82
C ALA A 274 -14.42 -23.52 -12.36
N LEU A 275 -15.25 -23.14 -11.38
CA LEU A 275 -15.13 -23.51 -9.97
C LEU A 275 -16.42 -24.20 -9.51
N PHE A 276 -16.32 -25.38 -8.90
CA PHE A 276 -17.47 -26.17 -8.48
C PHE A 276 -17.26 -26.89 -7.14
N THR A 277 -18.23 -26.80 -6.23
CA THR A 277 -18.37 -27.75 -5.13
C THR A 277 -19.57 -28.66 -5.34
N MET A 278 -19.36 -29.98 -5.24
CA MET A 278 -20.47 -30.95 -5.30
C MET A 278 -21.25 -30.98 -3.98
N LEU A 279 -20.56 -30.74 -2.87
CA LEU A 279 -21.06 -30.49 -1.51
C LEU A 279 -19.99 -29.64 -0.80
N GLY A 280 -20.31 -28.45 -0.29
CA GLY A 280 -19.35 -27.56 0.40
C GLY A 280 -19.25 -26.16 -0.20
N ASP A 281 -18.37 -25.32 0.35
CA ASP A 281 -18.37 -23.88 0.08
C ASP A 281 -17.30 -23.44 -0.94
N ILE A 282 -17.45 -22.22 -1.49
CA ILE A 282 -16.36 -21.54 -2.20
C ILE A 282 -15.98 -20.27 -1.43
N GLN A 283 -14.73 -20.18 -1.00
CA GLN A 283 -14.22 -19.10 -0.14
C GLN A 283 -13.01 -18.43 -0.82
N ILE A 284 -13.14 -17.16 -1.18
CA ILE A 284 -12.11 -16.38 -1.87
C ILE A 284 -11.74 -15.16 -1.01
N GLU A 285 -10.48 -15.05 -0.56
CA GLU A 285 -10.02 -14.02 0.37
C GLU A 285 -8.74 -13.34 -0.15
N ASP A 286 -8.72 -12.00 -0.22
CA ASP A 286 -7.55 -11.20 -0.61
C ASP A 286 -6.81 -11.68 -1.89
N SER A 287 -7.54 -12.25 -2.85
CA SER A 287 -6.97 -12.97 -4.00
C SER A 287 -7.59 -12.55 -5.34
N ASN A 288 -6.88 -12.83 -6.43
CA ASN A 288 -7.36 -12.58 -7.80
C ASN A 288 -7.86 -13.90 -8.42
N VAL A 289 -9.11 -13.93 -8.87
CA VAL A 289 -9.77 -15.12 -9.44
C VAL A 289 -10.51 -14.77 -10.72
N THR A 290 -10.11 -15.39 -11.83
CA THR A 290 -10.87 -15.41 -13.09
C THR A 290 -11.47 -16.79 -13.29
N ALA A 291 -12.79 -16.86 -13.45
CA ALA A 291 -13.55 -18.09 -13.66
C ALA A 291 -14.42 -17.94 -14.93
N THR A 292 -14.16 -18.77 -15.94
CA THR A 292 -14.84 -18.69 -17.24
C THR A 292 -15.40 -20.05 -17.65
N SER A 293 -16.70 -20.11 -17.98
CA SER A 293 -17.33 -21.26 -18.64
C SER A 293 -17.88 -20.84 -20.00
N SER A 294 -17.79 -21.71 -21.02
CA SER A 294 -18.48 -21.50 -22.30
C SER A 294 -19.82 -22.24 -22.44
N GLY A 295 -20.24 -23.01 -21.43
CA GLY A 295 -21.47 -23.83 -21.48
C GLY A 295 -22.25 -24.01 -20.18
N HIS A 296 -21.80 -23.45 -19.04
CA HIS A 296 -22.50 -23.51 -17.75
C HIS A 296 -22.35 -22.20 -16.94
N ASP A 297 -22.89 -22.16 -15.72
CA ASP A 297 -22.51 -21.17 -14.70
C ASP A 297 -20.98 -21.18 -14.49
N ALA A 298 -20.36 -20.02 -14.23
CA ALA A 298 -18.91 -19.97 -14.09
C ALA A 298 -18.43 -20.48 -12.72
N VAL A 299 -19.10 -20.03 -11.65
CA VAL A 299 -18.80 -20.41 -10.26
C VAL A 299 -20.09 -20.91 -9.61
N TYR A 300 -20.08 -22.18 -9.19
CA TYR A 300 -21.24 -22.85 -8.58
C TYR A 300 -20.85 -23.49 -7.25
N ALA A 301 -21.52 -23.13 -6.16
CA ALA A 301 -21.39 -23.81 -4.87
C ALA A 301 -22.65 -24.60 -4.49
N ILE A 302 -22.51 -25.89 -4.18
CA ILE A 302 -23.52 -26.65 -3.44
C ILE A 302 -23.23 -26.48 -1.93
N GLY A 303 -23.33 -25.23 -1.50
CA GLY A 303 -22.96 -24.68 -0.20
C GLY A 303 -23.10 -23.16 -0.21
N ASP A 304 -22.33 -22.46 0.63
CA ASP A 304 -22.20 -21.01 0.64
C ASP A 304 -21.08 -20.54 -0.33
N ILE A 305 -21.15 -19.27 -0.76
CA ILE A 305 -20.04 -18.54 -1.38
C ILE A 305 -19.66 -17.36 -0.51
N LEU A 306 -18.38 -17.26 -0.14
CA LEU A 306 -17.81 -16.12 0.56
C LEU A 306 -16.72 -15.46 -0.31
N ILE A 307 -16.90 -14.18 -0.62
CA ILE A 307 -15.85 -13.32 -1.18
C ILE A 307 -15.45 -12.34 -0.08
N ALA A 308 -14.16 -12.25 0.23
CA ALA A 308 -13.66 -11.61 1.46
C ALA A 308 -12.43 -10.73 1.24
N GLY A 309 -12.32 -9.67 2.05
CA GLY A 309 -11.21 -8.73 2.02
C GLY A 309 -11.13 -7.97 0.69
N ALA A 310 -9.90 -7.71 0.23
CA ALA A 310 -9.58 -7.02 -1.01
C ALA A 310 -9.62 -7.95 -2.26
N ALA A 311 -10.44 -8.99 -2.25
CA ALA A 311 -10.55 -9.93 -3.36
C ALA A 311 -10.99 -9.27 -4.67
N ASN A 312 -10.41 -9.73 -5.77
CA ASN A 312 -10.77 -9.36 -7.14
C ASN A 312 -11.26 -10.62 -7.85
N VAL A 313 -12.54 -10.69 -8.19
CA VAL A 313 -13.18 -11.88 -8.75
C VAL A 313 -13.92 -11.50 -10.02
N THR A 314 -13.63 -12.20 -11.11
CA THR A 314 -14.36 -12.13 -12.38
C THR A 314 -14.93 -13.50 -12.69
N ALA A 315 -16.24 -13.57 -12.91
CA ALA A 315 -16.95 -14.80 -13.25
C ALA A 315 -17.82 -14.55 -14.51
N SER A 316 -17.75 -15.44 -15.50
CA SER A 316 -18.45 -15.26 -16.79
C SER A 316 -18.84 -16.60 -17.42
N GLY A 317 -20.11 -16.74 -17.84
CA GLY A 317 -20.60 -17.92 -18.55
C GLY A 317 -21.99 -17.72 -19.17
N PRO A 318 -22.50 -18.66 -20.00
CA PRO A 318 -23.81 -18.51 -20.66
C PRO A 318 -25.03 -18.68 -19.74
N TYR A 319 -24.81 -18.99 -18.46
CA TYR A 319 -25.77 -19.01 -17.35
C TYR A 319 -25.25 -18.07 -16.25
N PRO A 320 -26.03 -17.76 -15.18
CA PRO A 320 -25.59 -16.87 -14.11
C PRO A 320 -24.16 -17.14 -13.63
N ALA A 321 -23.31 -16.12 -13.75
CA ALA A 321 -21.89 -16.20 -13.42
C ALA A 321 -21.61 -16.74 -12.00
N LEU A 322 -22.47 -16.44 -11.03
CA LEU A 322 -22.26 -16.77 -9.61
C LEU A 322 -23.53 -17.39 -9.00
N VAL A 323 -23.46 -18.68 -8.66
CA VAL A 323 -24.56 -19.50 -8.12
C VAL A 323 -24.16 -20.17 -6.81
N ALA A 324 -25.03 -20.10 -5.79
CA ALA A 324 -24.91 -20.87 -4.56
C ALA A 324 -26.27 -21.52 -4.22
N THR A 325 -26.26 -22.71 -3.62
CA THR A 325 -27.49 -23.29 -3.02
C THR A 325 -27.77 -22.76 -1.62
N GLY A 326 -26.76 -22.25 -0.93
CA GLY A 326 -26.86 -21.52 0.33
C GLY A 326 -26.99 -20.01 0.09
N SER A 327 -26.03 -19.25 0.60
CA SER A 327 -25.92 -17.80 0.52
C SER A 327 -24.68 -17.38 -0.28
N ILE A 328 -24.75 -16.22 -0.93
CA ILE A 328 -23.58 -15.55 -1.51
C ILE A 328 -23.31 -14.34 -0.61
N VAL A 329 -22.10 -14.21 -0.08
CA VAL A 329 -21.72 -13.17 0.88
C VAL A 329 -20.47 -12.46 0.39
N LEU A 330 -20.54 -11.14 0.33
CA LEU A 330 -19.38 -10.27 0.23
C LEU A 330 -19.05 -9.72 1.63
N ASP A 331 -17.80 -9.87 2.05
CA ASP A 331 -17.28 -9.42 3.33
C ASP A 331 -16.02 -8.57 3.13
N PRO A 332 -16.16 -7.24 2.91
CA PRO A 332 -15.02 -6.39 2.56
C PRO A 332 -13.90 -6.34 3.62
N GLN A 333 -14.13 -6.79 4.86
CA GLN A 333 -13.19 -6.71 6.00
C GLN A 333 -12.53 -5.33 6.21
N GLY A 334 -13.22 -4.23 5.83
CA GLY A 334 -12.71 -2.86 5.90
C GLY A 334 -12.07 -2.33 4.60
N ALA A 335 -12.03 -3.12 3.53
CA ALA A 335 -11.83 -2.62 2.17
C ALA A 335 -13.11 -1.94 1.64
N HIS A 336 -12.99 -1.16 0.56
CA HIS A 336 -14.11 -0.70 -0.24
C HIS A 336 -14.15 -1.56 -1.52
N ILE A 337 -15.23 -2.30 -1.76
CA ILE A 337 -15.35 -3.23 -2.89
C ILE A 337 -16.47 -2.78 -3.83
N ASP A 338 -16.11 -2.46 -5.07
CA ASP A 338 -17.09 -2.31 -6.15
C ASP A 338 -17.54 -3.69 -6.64
N VAL A 339 -18.84 -3.82 -6.95
CA VAL A 339 -19.44 -4.99 -7.58
C VAL A 339 -20.23 -4.55 -8.83
N TRP A 340 -20.06 -5.30 -9.92
CA TRP A 340 -20.72 -5.13 -11.20
C TRP A 340 -21.45 -6.42 -11.62
N SER A 341 -22.54 -6.29 -12.37
CA SER A 341 -23.19 -7.43 -13.04
C SER A 341 -23.80 -7.00 -14.38
N GLY A 342 -23.77 -7.90 -15.35
CA GLY A 342 -24.31 -7.71 -16.70
C GLY A 342 -24.49 -9.05 -17.40
N ASP A 343 -24.67 -9.03 -18.71
CA ASP A 343 -24.59 -10.23 -19.56
C ASP A 343 -23.17 -10.43 -20.12
N ALA A 344 -22.36 -9.37 -20.19
CA ALA A 344 -20.94 -9.40 -20.50
C ALA A 344 -20.17 -8.25 -19.82
N GLU A 345 -18.83 -8.32 -19.78
CA GLU A 345 -17.95 -7.26 -19.25
C GLU A 345 -18.27 -5.86 -19.84
N GLY A 346 -18.60 -5.80 -21.13
CA GLY A 346 -18.89 -4.56 -21.85
C GLY A 346 -20.27 -3.94 -21.61
N ASP A 347 -21.16 -4.61 -20.87
CA ASP A 347 -22.50 -4.10 -20.48
C ASP A 347 -22.78 -4.20 -18.97
N ALA A 348 -21.77 -4.58 -18.17
CA ALA A 348 -21.91 -4.74 -16.73
C ALA A 348 -21.93 -3.40 -15.98
N ASP A 349 -23.09 -3.06 -15.43
CA ASP A 349 -23.29 -1.89 -14.56
C ASP A 349 -22.91 -2.20 -13.10
N LYS A 350 -22.52 -1.18 -12.33
CA LYS A 350 -22.34 -1.30 -10.87
C LYS A 350 -23.69 -1.59 -10.20
N ILE A 351 -23.74 -2.60 -9.35
CA ILE A 351 -24.97 -2.95 -8.63
C ILE A 351 -25.31 -1.89 -7.55
N VAL A 352 -26.61 -1.80 -7.21
CA VAL A 352 -27.08 -0.86 -6.17
C VAL A 352 -26.45 -1.22 -4.82
N GLY A 353 -25.64 -0.30 -4.29
CA GLY A 353 -24.90 -0.46 -3.04
C GLY A 353 -23.37 -0.46 -3.21
N SER A 354 -22.86 -0.62 -4.44
CA SER A 354 -21.43 -0.48 -4.74
C SER A 354 -20.95 0.98 -4.58
N PRO A 355 -19.76 1.23 -3.98
CA PRO A 355 -18.88 0.27 -3.34
C PRO A 355 -19.37 -0.14 -1.94
N PHE A 356 -19.28 -1.43 -1.63
CA PHE A 356 -19.60 -1.98 -0.32
C PHE A 356 -18.40 -1.87 0.63
N THR A 357 -18.66 -1.44 1.86
CA THR A 357 -17.67 -1.29 2.95
C THR A 357 -17.94 -2.22 4.13
N GLU A 358 -19.14 -2.81 4.18
CA GLU A 358 -19.68 -3.65 5.24
C GLU A 358 -20.20 -4.97 4.63
N LYS A 359 -20.35 -6.01 5.45
CA LYS A 359 -20.83 -7.33 5.00
C LYS A 359 -22.23 -7.24 4.38
N VAL A 360 -22.37 -7.81 3.17
CA VAL A 360 -23.64 -7.88 2.44
C VAL A 360 -23.90 -9.31 1.92
N THR A 361 -25.15 -9.76 2.00
CA THR A 361 -25.61 -10.97 1.31
C THR A 361 -26.09 -10.59 -0.09
N LEU A 362 -25.45 -11.15 -1.11
CA LEU A 362 -25.84 -11.01 -2.51
C LEU A 362 -26.84 -12.12 -2.89
N GLY A 363 -27.61 -11.88 -3.95
CA GLY A 363 -28.34 -12.94 -4.64
C GLY A 363 -27.44 -13.65 -5.66
N THR A 364 -27.96 -14.73 -6.26
CA THR A 364 -27.47 -15.26 -7.55
C THR A 364 -27.28 -14.12 -8.55
N SER A 365 -26.21 -14.10 -9.33
CA SER A 365 -25.95 -13.01 -10.27
C SER A 365 -27.13 -12.84 -11.24
N SER A 366 -27.54 -11.59 -11.48
CA SER A 366 -28.74 -11.28 -12.29
C SER A 366 -28.55 -11.55 -13.79
N GLY A 367 -27.31 -11.72 -14.23
CA GLY A 367 -26.93 -12.05 -15.60
C GLY A 367 -25.66 -12.91 -15.66
N ASN A 368 -25.19 -13.06 -16.88
CA ASN A 368 -24.13 -13.96 -17.31
C ASN A 368 -22.69 -13.49 -16.97
N TYR A 369 -22.55 -12.28 -16.43
CA TYR A 369 -21.29 -11.72 -15.95
C TYR A 369 -21.41 -11.17 -14.52
N PHE A 370 -20.39 -11.45 -13.71
CA PHE A 370 -20.17 -10.88 -12.38
C PHE A 370 -18.71 -10.44 -12.26
N HIS A 371 -18.49 -9.25 -11.71
CA HIS A 371 -17.17 -8.79 -11.31
C HIS A 371 -17.22 -8.10 -9.95
N CYS A 372 -16.20 -8.30 -9.12
CA CYS A 372 -15.94 -7.44 -7.97
C CYS A 372 -14.44 -7.16 -7.83
N ALA A 373 -14.10 -5.97 -7.33
CA ALA A 373 -12.72 -5.55 -7.13
C ALA A 373 -12.61 -4.44 -6.08
N PRO A 374 -11.42 -4.24 -5.49
CA PRO A 374 -11.10 -3.04 -4.72
C PRO A 374 -11.46 -1.76 -5.48
N HIS A 375 -12.20 -0.88 -4.81
CA HIS A 375 -12.68 0.38 -5.35
C HIS A 375 -11.52 1.29 -5.79
N ALA A 376 -11.54 1.72 -7.06
CA ALA A 376 -10.58 2.68 -7.58
C ALA A 376 -10.99 4.10 -7.15
N HIS A 377 -10.28 4.68 -6.19
CA HIS A 377 -10.56 6.03 -5.69
C HIS A 377 -10.17 7.11 -6.71
N GLU A 378 -11.17 7.84 -7.22
CA GLU A 378 -10.98 9.08 -7.98
C GLU A 378 -11.39 10.28 -7.10
N PHE A 379 -10.40 10.97 -6.51
CA PHE A 379 -10.61 12.13 -5.65
C PHE A 379 -10.91 13.39 -6.48
N THR A 380 -12.17 13.55 -6.87
CA THR A 380 -12.63 14.61 -7.81
C THR A 380 -13.79 15.46 -7.30
N GLU A 381 -14.45 15.04 -6.22
CA GLU A 381 -15.57 15.78 -5.63
C GLU A 381 -15.09 17.02 -4.86
N GLN A 382 -15.82 18.13 -5.01
CA GLN A 382 -15.49 19.43 -4.43
C GLN A 382 -16.53 19.85 -3.40
N ILE A 383 -16.36 19.37 -2.17
CA ILE A 383 -17.24 19.64 -1.04
C ILE A 383 -16.59 20.66 -0.10
N ALA A 384 -17.22 21.83 0.05
CA ALA A 384 -16.70 22.92 0.88
C ALA A 384 -17.45 22.98 2.23
N ASP A 385 -17.06 22.10 3.16
CA ASP A 385 -17.59 22.04 4.52
C ASP A 385 -16.48 21.85 5.59
N ASP A 386 -16.86 21.90 6.86
CA ASP A 386 -15.94 21.77 8.01
C ASP A 386 -15.25 20.40 8.10
N ALA A 387 -15.78 19.35 7.46
CA ALA A 387 -15.18 18.02 7.46
C ALA A 387 -14.09 17.89 6.39
N HIS A 388 -14.25 18.58 5.25
CA HIS A 388 -13.27 18.62 4.16
C HIS A 388 -12.21 19.72 4.33
N LEU A 389 -12.34 20.61 5.32
CA LEU A 389 -11.46 21.77 5.49
C LEU A 389 -9.99 21.40 5.72
N ALA A 390 -9.12 21.72 4.76
CA ALA A 390 -7.68 21.55 4.85
C ALA A 390 -7.00 22.76 5.52
N SER A 391 -7.46 23.97 5.20
CA SER A 391 -7.03 25.21 5.86
C SER A 391 -8.10 26.31 5.76
N GLY A 392 -8.36 27.01 6.86
CA GLY A 392 -9.20 28.20 6.86
C GLY A 392 -8.65 29.32 5.97
N ALA A 393 -9.53 30.24 5.56
CA ALA A 393 -9.14 31.41 4.77
C ALA A 393 -8.16 32.31 5.54
N THR A 394 -7.28 33.00 4.81
CA THR A 394 -6.33 33.98 5.35
C THR A 394 -6.73 35.39 4.89
N CYS A 395 -5.92 36.41 5.23
CA CYS A 395 -6.16 37.77 4.72
C CYS A 395 -6.07 37.86 3.18
N THR A 396 -5.27 36.98 2.55
CA THR A 396 -4.90 37.05 1.12
C THR A 396 -5.36 35.85 0.29
N GLU A 397 -5.74 34.74 0.93
CA GLU A 397 -6.11 33.49 0.27
C GLU A 397 -7.44 32.97 0.82
N ALA A 398 -8.26 32.37 -0.06
CA ALA A 398 -9.52 31.72 0.32
C ALA A 398 -9.27 30.43 1.13
N ALA A 399 -10.32 29.87 1.72
CA ALA A 399 -10.22 28.59 2.41
C ALA A 399 -9.90 27.46 1.41
N SER A 400 -9.14 26.46 1.86
CA SER A 400 -8.75 25.29 1.09
C SER A 400 -9.36 24.03 1.68
N TYR A 401 -9.87 23.15 0.83
CA TYR A 401 -10.61 21.95 1.17
C TYR A 401 -10.02 20.76 0.42
N TYR A 402 -9.95 19.60 1.06
CA TYR A 402 -9.53 18.35 0.42
C TYR A 402 -10.56 17.90 -0.62
N LEU A 403 -10.07 17.41 -1.76
CA LEU A 403 -10.90 16.67 -2.72
C LEU A 403 -11.29 15.32 -2.12
N SER A 404 -12.54 14.91 -2.30
CA SER A 404 -13.03 13.60 -1.87
C SER A 404 -13.39 12.70 -3.06
N CYS A 405 -13.45 11.40 -2.79
CA CYS A 405 -13.97 10.41 -3.72
C CYS A 405 -15.50 10.31 -3.55
N SER A 406 -16.22 9.88 -4.59
CA SER A 406 -17.68 9.67 -4.54
C SER A 406 -18.13 8.61 -3.52
N CYS A 407 -17.20 7.79 -3.01
CA CYS A 407 -17.43 6.87 -1.88
C CYS A 407 -17.28 7.52 -0.48
N GLY A 408 -16.95 8.82 -0.40
CA GLY A 408 -16.77 9.57 0.84
C GLY A 408 -15.33 9.61 1.40
N GLU A 409 -14.39 8.86 0.83
CA GLU A 409 -12.97 8.91 1.26
C GLU A 409 -12.29 10.21 0.85
N MET A 410 -11.36 10.70 1.69
CA MET A 410 -10.67 11.98 1.48
C MET A 410 -9.30 11.78 0.83
N GLY A 411 -9.02 12.57 -0.20
CA GLY A 411 -7.71 12.64 -0.83
C GLY A 411 -6.75 13.61 -0.12
N THR A 412 -5.55 13.76 -0.65
CA THR A 412 -4.56 14.74 -0.17
C THR A 412 -4.48 16.02 -1.02
N ASP A 413 -5.00 15.98 -2.25
CA ASP A 413 -5.10 17.15 -3.12
C ASP A 413 -6.24 18.08 -2.66
N THR A 414 -6.12 19.38 -2.94
CA THR A 414 -7.03 20.41 -2.40
C THR A 414 -7.53 21.38 -3.47
N PHE A 415 -8.73 21.93 -3.25
CA PHE A 415 -9.30 23.04 -4.02
C PHE A 415 -9.65 24.22 -3.09
N SER A 416 -9.65 25.43 -3.63
CA SER A 416 -10.03 26.64 -2.88
C SER A 416 -11.52 26.97 -3.06
N SER A 417 -12.18 27.44 -2.00
CA SER A 417 -13.58 27.87 -2.04
C SER A 417 -13.87 29.02 -1.06
N GLY A 418 -14.84 29.85 -1.41
CA GLY A 418 -15.12 31.13 -0.75
C GLY A 418 -14.14 32.24 -1.12
N ASP A 419 -14.24 33.36 -0.40
CA ASP A 419 -13.34 34.50 -0.50
C ASP A 419 -12.23 34.42 0.57
N SER A 420 -11.15 35.20 0.40
CA SER A 420 -10.21 35.49 1.50
C SER A 420 -10.88 36.40 2.55
N LEU A 421 -10.40 36.38 3.80
CA LEU A 421 -10.90 37.25 4.88
C LEU A 421 -10.68 38.76 4.62
N GLY A 422 -9.75 39.10 3.72
CA GLY A 422 -9.27 40.46 3.54
C GLY A 422 -8.45 40.95 4.73
N HIS A 423 -7.98 42.20 4.65
CA HIS A 423 -7.31 42.88 5.75
C HIS A 423 -8.29 43.79 6.48
N ASP A 424 -8.32 43.69 7.81
CA ASP A 424 -8.96 44.65 8.70
C ASP A 424 -7.85 45.45 9.39
N TRP A 425 -7.48 46.60 8.79
CA TRP A 425 -6.39 47.45 9.28
C TRP A 425 -6.90 48.44 10.33
N GLY A 426 -6.52 48.23 11.59
CA GLY A 426 -6.80 49.17 12.68
C GLY A 426 -5.92 50.42 12.64
N GLU A 427 -6.10 51.32 13.63
CA GLU A 427 -5.23 52.48 13.82
C GLU A 427 -3.75 52.04 13.97
N PRO A 428 -2.80 52.63 13.25
CA PRO A 428 -1.40 52.24 13.30
C PRO A 428 -0.72 52.69 14.59
N ALA A 429 0.24 51.89 15.07
CA ALA A 429 1.17 52.32 16.09
C ALA A 429 2.22 53.26 15.49
N TRP A 430 2.22 54.52 15.95
CA TRP A 430 3.13 55.57 15.49
C TRP A 430 4.43 55.60 16.29
N SER A 431 5.59 55.68 15.61
CA SER A 431 6.90 55.88 16.23
C SER A 431 7.68 56.96 15.48
N TRP A 432 7.93 58.08 16.16
CA TRP A 432 8.71 59.21 15.64
C TRP A 432 10.20 59.04 15.95
N SER A 433 11.05 59.57 15.09
CA SER A 433 12.49 59.77 15.37
C SER A 433 12.69 60.93 16.35
N ASP A 434 13.77 60.90 17.14
CA ASP A 434 14.10 61.96 18.11
C ASP A 434 14.20 63.35 17.46
N ASP A 435 14.74 63.42 16.23
CA ASP A 435 14.86 64.65 15.45
C ASP A 435 13.62 65.01 14.61
N HIS A 436 12.57 64.18 14.69
CA HIS A 436 11.30 64.31 13.99
C HIS A 436 11.43 64.35 12.45
N THR A 437 12.52 63.80 11.87
CA THR A 437 12.73 63.74 10.41
C THR A 437 12.14 62.50 9.74
N GLU A 438 11.79 61.48 10.53
CA GLU A 438 11.17 60.22 10.11
C GLU A 438 10.05 59.81 11.08
N LEU A 439 8.95 59.30 10.51
CA LEU A 439 7.85 58.64 11.20
C LEU A 439 7.69 57.21 10.67
N VAL A 440 7.60 56.24 11.57
CA VAL A 440 7.18 54.86 11.28
C VAL A 440 5.73 54.66 11.72
N ALA A 441 4.93 54.04 10.86
CA ALA A 441 3.55 53.65 11.12
C ALA A 441 3.42 52.14 10.97
N THR A 442 3.17 51.43 12.07
CA THR A 442 3.01 49.98 12.09
C THR A 442 1.53 49.62 12.18
N PHE A 443 0.98 49.11 11.09
CA PHE A 443 -0.36 48.54 11.02
C PHE A 443 -0.30 47.06 11.40
N THR A 444 -1.32 46.58 12.09
CA THR A 444 -1.52 45.15 12.42
C THR A 444 -2.92 44.77 11.98
N CYS A 445 -3.06 43.64 11.29
CA CYS A 445 -4.37 43.17 10.85
C CYS A 445 -5.16 42.60 12.04
N ALA A 446 -6.43 42.97 12.21
CA ALA A 446 -7.27 42.38 13.25
C ALA A 446 -7.62 40.91 12.97
N ASN A 447 -7.65 40.52 11.68
CA ASN A 447 -7.86 39.12 11.25
C ASN A 447 -6.63 38.23 11.48
N ASP A 448 -5.42 38.80 11.56
CA ASP A 448 -4.17 38.09 11.84
C ASP A 448 -3.17 39.01 12.56
N PRO A 449 -2.99 38.87 13.89
CA PRO A 449 -2.11 39.74 14.67
C PRO A 449 -0.61 39.50 14.41
N THR A 450 -0.25 38.53 13.57
CA THR A 450 1.13 38.36 13.06
C THR A 450 1.35 39.09 11.73
N HIS A 451 0.27 39.41 11.01
CA HIS A 451 0.31 40.15 9.76
C HIS A 451 0.44 41.65 10.05
N THR A 452 1.65 42.18 9.84
CA THR A 452 1.98 43.59 10.09
C THR A 452 2.52 44.25 8.84
N GLU A 453 2.08 45.49 8.59
CA GLU A 453 2.59 46.34 7.51
C GLU A 453 3.23 47.59 8.10
N VAL A 454 4.40 47.96 7.60
CA VAL A 454 5.23 49.02 8.18
C VAL A 454 5.53 50.07 7.12
N LEU A 455 4.86 51.23 7.25
CA LEU A 455 5.03 52.36 6.34
C LEU A 455 5.90 53.44 7.01
N THR A 456 6.73 54.10 6.22
CA THR A 456 7.56 55.23 6.67
C THR A 456 7.18 56.52 5.96
N ALA A 457 7.05 57.61 6.71
CA ALA A 457 6.78 58.94 6.19
C ALA A 457 7.87 59.93 6.64
N LYS A 458 8.07 60.98 5.83
CA LYS A 458 8.93 62.12 6.19
C LYS A 458 8.04 63.27 6.63
N PRO A 459 8.07 63.67 7.92
CA PRO A 459 7.21 64.73 8.41
C PRO A 459 7.51 66.09 7.78
N THR A 460 6.49 66.93 7.78
CA THR A 460 6.59 68.37 7.48
C THR A 460 6.48 69.15 8.79
N ALA A 461 7.35 70.14 8.97
CA ALA A 461 7.41 70.95 10.18
C ALA A 461 6.81 72.35 9.95
N SER A 462 6.10 72.87 10.94
CA SER A 462 5.43 74.18 10.91
C SER A 462 5.41 74.80 12.31
N VAL A 463 5.69 76.10 12.42
CA VAL A 463 5.59 76.79 13.72
C VAL A 463 4.11 76.98 14.07
N GLN A 464 3.71 76.44 15.23
CA GLN A 464 2.35 76.55 15.76
C GLN A 464 2.23 77.69 16.77
N ALA A 465 3.29 77.96 17.53
CA ALA A 465 3.44 79.12 18.39
C ALA A 465 4.89 79.63 18.31
N GLU A 466 5.08 80.93 18.10
CA GLU A 466 6.41 81.56 18.10
C GLU A 466 6.93 81.69 19.55
N PRO A 467 8.23 81.42 19.82
CA PRO A 467 8.82 81.60 21.14
C PRO A 467 8.88 83.08 21.55
N SER A 468 8.59 83.36 22.82
CA SER A 468 8.82 84.68 23.43
C SER A 468 10.14 84.69 24.21
N CYS A 469 10.49 85.83 24.82
CA CYS A 469 11.69 85.94 25.66
C CYS A 469 11.66 85.00 26.88
N THR A 470 10.47 84.67 27.37
CA THR A 470 10.24 83.97 28.65
C THR A 470 9.47 82.65 28.51
N GLU A 471 8.76 82.46 27.40
CA GLU A 471 7.91 81.28 27.15
C GLU A 471 8.39 80.58 25.87
N PRO A 472 8.55 79.24 25.88
CA PRO A 472 8.92 78.50 24.67
C PRO A 472 7.80 78.55 23.63
N GLY A 473 8.18 78.45 22.36
CA GLY A 473 7.26 78.24 21.25
C GLY A 473 6.98 76.76 21.02
N THR A 474 6.18 76.46 19.99
CA THR A 474 5.79 75.09 19.64
C THR A 474 5.99 74.86 18.15
N MET A 475 6.78 73.85 17.81
CA MET A 475 6.88 73.29 16.47
C MET A 475 5.88 72.14 16.33
N LEU A 476 5.01 72.20 15.33
CA LEU A 476 4.10 71.13 14.94
C LEU A 476 4.65 70.38 13.74
N TYR A 477 4.82 69.07 13.91
CA TYR A 477 5.20 68.14 12.86
C TYR A 477 3.95 67.38 12.42
N SER A 478 3.75 67.28 11.10
CA SER A 478 2.62 66.58 10.48
C SER A 478 3.11 65.63 9.40
N ALA A 479 2.58 64.40 9.40
CA ALA A 479 2.93 63.35 8.46
C ALA A 479 1.70 62.52 8.06
N THR A 480 1.78 61.86 6.90
CA THR A 480 0.72 61.02 6.35
C THR A 480 1.30 59.70 5.84
N VAL A 481 0.55 58.61 6.04
CA VAL A 481 0.72 57.34 5.32
C VAL A 481 -0.60 56.90 4.69
N GLU A 482 -0.55 56.12 3.62
CA GLU A 482 -1.74 55.61 2.92
C GLU A 482 -1.64 54.08 2.78
N LEU A 483 -2.67 53.35 3.22
CA LEU A 483 -2.75 51.89 3.22
C LEU A 483 -4.19 51.46 2.86
N GLY A 484 -4.35 50.42 2.04
CA GLY A 484 -5.68 49.94 1.61
C GLY A 484 -6.49 50.93 0.74
N GLY A 485 -5.95 52.12 0.44
CA GLY A 485 -6.67 53.24 -0.17
C GLY A 485 -7.23 54.25 0.85
N GLU A 486 -7.07 53.98 2.15
CA GLU A 486 -7.32 54.94 3.22
C GLU A 486 -6.07 55.77 3.54
N ARG A 487 -6.27 56.89 4.23
CA ARG A 487 -5.25 57.92 4.50
C ARG A 487 -5.22 58.22 5.99
N TYR A 488 -4.07 57.95 6.61
CA TYR A 488 -3.86 58.10 8.06
C TYR A 488 -2.87 59.23 8.31
N GLU A 489 -3.21 60.14 9.22
CA GLU A 489 -2.42 61.33 9.53
C GLU A 489 -2.01 61.36 11.00
N ALA A 490 -0.76 61.73 11.25
CA ALA A 490 -0.18 61.79 12.59
C ALA A 490 0.48 63.16 12.82
N THR A 491 0.40 63.63 14.06
CA THR A 491 1.06 64.86 14.50
C THR A 491 1.88 64.64 15.77
N ALA A 492 2.95 65.43 15.89
CA ALA A 492 3.78 65.53 17.08
C ALA A 492 4.18 66.99 17.31
N THR A 493 4.48 67.36 18.55
CA THR A 493 4.89 68.73 18.90
C THR A 493 6.17 68.71 19.72
N ALA A 494 7.13 69.57 19.35
CA ALA A 494 8.34 69.83 20.12
C ALA A 494 8.40 71.29 20.58
N GLU A 495 9.00 71.54 21.74
CA GLU A 495 9.25 72.90 22.21
C GLU A 495 10.32 73.59 21.37
N ILE A 496 10.04 74.81 20.93
CA ILE A 496 11.04 75.74 20.42
C ILE A 496 11.54 76.53 21.63
N PRO A 497 12.83 76.49 21.99
CA PRO A 497 13.34 77.22 23.15
C PRO A 497 12.95 78.70 23.12
N ALA A 498 12.61 79.26 24.29
CA ALA A 498 12.38 80.69 24.46
C ALA A 498 13.57 81.49 23.89
N THR A 499 13.30 82.62 23.24
CA THR A 499 14.34 83.44 22.58
C THR A 499 15.33 84.07 23.56
N GLY A 500 14.97 84.10 24.85
CA GLY A 500 15.71 84.78 25.89
C GLY A 500 15.50 86.30 25.85
N HIS A 501 16.11 86.99 26.82
CA HIS A 501 16.14 88.45 26.83
C HIS A 501 17.40 88.95 26.12
N ASP A 502 17.21 89.80 25.10
CA ASP A 502 18.29 90.60 24.49
C ASP A 502 18.23 92.00 25.11
N PHE A 503 19.07 92.24 26.12
CA PHE A 503 19.05 93.46 26.93
C PHE A 503 19.96 94.55 26.34
N VAL A 504 19.40 95.75 26.12
CA VAL A 504 20.14 96.96 25.75
C VAL A 504 19.73 98.09 26.69
N ASP A 505 20.71 98.81 27.25
CA ASP A 505 20.52 99.87 28.24
C ASP A 505 19.56 99.49 29.40
N GLY A 506 19.64 98.23 29.82
CA GLY A 506 18.87 97.69 30.95
C GLY A 506 17.44 97.25 30.64
N THR A 507 17.01 97.25 29.38
CA THR A 507 15.67 96.81 28.97
C THR A 507 15.76 95.81 27.82
N CYS A 508 14.97 94.73 27.87
CA CYS A 508 14.91 93.75 26.80
C CYS A 508 14.26 94.38 25.56
N VAL A 509 14.99 94.48 24.45
CA VAL A 509 14.53 95.17 23.22
C VAL A 509 13.29 94.53 22.59
N THR A 510 13.06 93.24 22.87
CA THR A 510 11.97 92.44 22.29
C THR A 510 10.70 92.48 23.14
N CYS A 511 10.79 92.60 24.47
CA CYS A 511 9.63 92.45 25.37
C CYS A 511 9.48 93.52 26.46
N GLY A 512 10.43 94.46 26.60
CA GLY A 512 10.35 95.54 27.59
C GLY A 512 10.58 95.12 29.04
N ALA A 513 11.03 93.90 29.31
CA ALA A 513 11.44 93.47 30.65
C ALA A 513 12.71 94.22 31.09
N GLU A 514 12.74 94.71 32.32
CA GLU A 514 13.94 95.31 32.94
C GLU A 514 14.96 94.21 33.28
N ASP A 515 16.24 94.49 33.03
CA ASP A 515 17.36 93.64 33.44
C ASP A 515 17.56 93.78 34.96
N PRO A 516 17.38 92.71 35.77
CA PRO A 516 17.48 92.80 37.23
C PRO A 516 18.90 93.10 37.73
N ASP A 517 19.93 92.92 36.90
CA ASP A 517 21.34 93.20 37.23
C ASP A 517 21.83 94.56 36.68
N TYR A 518 20.97 95.35 36.02
CA TYR A 518 21.33 96.65 35.43
C TYR A 518 21.36 97.82 36.43
N VAL A 519 22.16 98.85 36.11
CA VAL A 519 22.37 100.05 36.94
C VAL A 519 22.40 101.32 36.07
N GLU A 520 21.41 102.20 36.23
CA GLU A 520 21.32 103.48 35.51
C GLU A 520 22.30 104.54 36.06
N PRO A 521 23.02 105.31 35.22
CA PRO A 521 23.97 106.34 35.67
C PRO A 521 23.33 107.72 35.96
N GLU A 522 23.66 108.31 37.12
CA GLU A 522 23.13 109.61 37.58
C GLU A 522 23.60 110.87 36.80
N LYS A 523 22.90 112.00 37.01
CA LYS A 523 22.78 113.11 36.05
C LYS A 523 22.82 114.49 36.71
N GLY A 524 23.90 115.27 36.54
CA GLY A 524 23.98 116.64 37.09
C GLY A 524 25.12 117.55 36.57
N ALA A 525 24.74 118.68 35.95
CA ALA A 525 25.52 119.91 35.68
C ALA A 525 27.04 119.77 35.32
N ALA A 526 27.43 119.63 34.04
CA ALA A 526 27.52 120.68 32.99
C ALA A 526 28.80 121.56 33.04
N ALA A 527 29.52 121.83 31.94
CA ALA A 527 29.17 121.63 30.53
C ALA A 527 30.33 121.10 29.63
N ILE A 528 30.15 119.86 29.16
CA ILE A 528 30.41 119.26 27.82
C ILE A 528 31.44 119.87 26.81
N PRO A 529 32.13 119.04 25.98
CA PRO A 529 32.32 117.58 26.05
C PRO A 529 33.76 117.04 25.80
N ALA A 530 34.04 115.89 26.44
CA ALA A 530 34.97 114.80 26.07
C ALA A 530 36.30 115.10 25.33
N THR A 531 37.42 114.80 26.01
CA THR A 531 38.76 114.63 25.41
C THR A 531 39.34 113.26 25.80
N GLY A 532 39.90 112.55 24.81
CA GLY A 532 40.67 111.31 25.01
C GLY A 532 39.80 110.04 25.07
N ASP A 533 40.27 108.87 24.61
CA ASP A 533 41.49 108.59 23.84
C ASP A 533 41.26 107.42 22.87
N ALA A 534 41.81 107.52 21.66
CA ALA A 534 41.80 106.44 20.66
C ALA A 534 43.22 105.89 20.50
N ASN A 535 43.45 104.73 21.10
CA ASN A 535 44.77 104.13 21.16
C ASN A 535 45.27 103.70 19.77
N THR A 536 46.59 103.83 19.60
CA THR A 536 47.37 103.04 18.63
C THR A 536 47.17 101.52 18.86
N LEU A 537 47.46 100.57 17.96
CA LEU A 537 48.55 100.50 16.98
C LEU A 537 48.32 99.25 16.07
N PHE A 538 48.43 99.36 14.73
CA PHE A 538 48.78 98.26 13.78
C PHE A 538 47.84 97.00 13.72
N SER A 539 48.02 96.01 12.83
CA SER A 539 48.41 96.00 11.40
C SER A 539 48.10 94.63 10.78
N ALA A 540 48.33 94.47 9.48
CA ALA A 540 48.07 93.24 8.69
C ALA A 540 48.64 91.90 9.24
N ALA A 541 47.92 90.83 8.88
CA ALA A 541 48.34 89.47 8.47
C ALA A 541 49.87 89.18 8.38
N PRO A 542 50.35 87.93 8.66
CA PRO A 542 49.84 86.75 7.93
C PRO A 542 49.90 85.33 8.59
N ALA A 543 49.17 84.41 7.93
CA ALA A 543 49.47 83.00 7.59
C ALA A 543 50.32 82.06 8.47
N LEU A 544 49.87 80.78 8.52
CA LEU A 544 50.56 79.57 8.01
C LEU A 544 50.63 78.38 9.01
N ALA A 545 50.07 77.23 8.60
CA ALA A 545 50.29 75.85 9.11
C ALA A 545 50.05 75.54 10.62
N GLY A 546 49.67 74.32 11.01
CA GLY A 546 49.24 73.15 10.21
C GLY A 546 49.42 71.81 10.94
N ALA A 547 48.72 70.78 10.43
CA ALA A 547 48.98 69.34 10.61
C ALA A 547 48.88 68.68 12.02
N THR A 548 48.12 67.56 12.05
CA THR A 548 48.36 66.31 12.82
C THR A 548 48.26 66.31 14.37
N ALA A 549 47.90 65.20 15.05
CA ALA A 549 47.23 63.95 14.68
C ALA A 549 46.94 63.06 15.93
N VAL A 550 46.05 62.05 15.80
CA VAL A 550 46.07 60.74 16.52
C VAL A 550 45.79 60.79 18.05
N ALA A 551 45.13 59.84 18.74
CA ALA A 551 44.73 58.46 18.42
C ALA A 551 43.36 58.05 19.02
N ALA A 552 42.85 56.91 18.52
CA ALA A 552 42.05 55.82 19.15
C ALA A 552 41.27 56.01 20.49
N GLY A 553 40.10 55.37 20.68
CA GLY A 553 39.31 54.50 19.78
C GLY A 553 38.77 53.23 20.46
N THR A 554 38.24 52.28 19.64
CA THR A 554 37.77 50.91 20.00
C THR A 554 36.55 50.81 20.94
N LEU A 555 35.62 49.85 20.86
CA LEU A 555 35.42 48.61 20.04
C LEU A 555 33.85 48.43 19.86
N LEU A 556 33.13 47.31 19.60
CA LEU A 556 33.36 45.86 19.49
C LEU A 556 32.24 45.15 18.67
N ARG A 557 32.52 44.55 17.48
CA ARG A 557 31.75 43.44 16.82
C ARG A 557 30.28 43.68 16.35
N ARG A 558 29.65 42.86 15.48
CA ARG A 558 30.09 41.89 14.42
C ARG A 558 28.94 41.65 13.41
N ARG A 559 29.26 41.18 12.20
CA ARG A 559 28.32 40.64 11.19
C ARG A 559 27.27 39.67 11.77
N ARG A 560 26.04 39.73 11.26
CA ARG A 560 25.69 38.79 10.18
C ARG A 560 25.46 39.56 8.89
#